data_AF-A0A9X0CLA6-F1
#
_entry.id   AF-A0A9X0CLA6-F1
#
_cell.length_a   1.000
_cell.length_b   1.000
_cell.length_c   1.000
_cell.angle_alpha   90.00
_cell.angle_beta   90.00
_cell.angle_gamma   90.00
#
_symmetry.space_group_name_H-M   'P 1'
#
loop_
_entity.id
_entity.type
_entity.pdbx_description
1 polymer ?
#
loop_
_entity_poly.entity_id
_entity_poly.type
_entity_poly.pdbx_seq_one_letter_code
_entity_poly.pdbx_strand_id
1 'polypeptide(L)'
;MRTSWFAFGTLIALISCLTGISCQRKCRGSTNYCPGSRNIKAVCVGGYCYCTGQDYDYNTCLPDAYGCKIVENTDAALAKPQYNNQQQKTNYSCTPVNSSTQYEVHILSVYEAEGIHRRPPVANDATVNIVSDGKSDRPIILVLGSYEPVNWILNLPANITISKVILTSVQRFGVVTSFTGTYKADEWSLMLSNSSSSGIETLFLYVIVDQFRY
;
A
#
# COMPACT_ATOMS: atom_id res chain seq x y z
N MET A 1 -32.64 8.01 44.14
CA MET A 1 -31.72 6.84 44.10
C MET A 1 -32.25 5.82 43.11
N ARG A 2 -31.70 5.77 41.90
CA ARG A 2 -31.78 4.63 40.97
C ARG A 2 -30.52 4.67 40.11
N THR A 3 -29.64 3.72 40.39
CA THR A 3 -28.31 3.56 39.83
C THR A 3 -28.36 3.07 38.39
N SER A 4 -27.53 3.64 37.53
CA SER A 4 -27.32 3.22 36.15
C SER A 4 -26.55 1.89 36.14
N TRP A 5 -27.07 0.94 35.36
CA TRP A 5 -26.40 -0.31 35.00
C TRP A 5 -26.34 -0.33 33.49
N PHE A 6 -25.34 0.30 32.86
CA PHE A 6 -24.94 0.04 31.46
C PHE A 6 -23.56 0.66 31.22
N ALA A 7 -22.51 0.01 31.71
CA ALA A 7 -21.13 0.35 31.35
C ALA A 7 -20.19 -0.87 31.49
N PHE A 8 -20.54 -1.99 30.85
CA PHE A 8 -19.65 -3.16 30.78
C PHE A 8 -19.64 -3.86 29.40
N GLY A 9 -20.20 -3.21 28.37
CA GLY A 9 -20.28 -3.80 27.01
C GLY A 9 -19.19 -3.35 26.03
N THR A 10 -18.46 -2.27 26.31
CA THR A 10 -17.61 -1.58 25.31
C THR A 10 -16.12 -1.82 25.45
N LEU A 11 -15.66 -2.62 26.43
CA LEU A 11 -14.22 -2.86 26.64
C LEU A 11 -13.68 -4.13 25.95
N ILE A 12 -14.53 -5.06 25.51
CA ILE A 12 -14.09 -6.37 24.98
C ILE A 12 -13.67 -6.29 23.50
N ALA A 13 -14.13 -5.30 22.74
CA ALA A 13 -13.80 -5.17 21.33
C ALA A 13 -12.39 -4.61 21.04
N LEU A 14 -11.75 -3.96 22.02
CA LEU A 14 -10.42 -3.33 21.85
C LEU A 14 -9.25 -4.25 22.24
N ILE A 15 -9.51 -5.41 22.86
CA ILE A 15 -8.47 -6.33 23.38
C ILE A 15 -8.15 -7.48 22.42
N SER A 16 -8.88 -7.61 21.31
CA SER A 16 -8.78 -8.75 20.40
C SER A 16 -7.42 -8.86 19.67
N CYS A 17 -6.65 -7.77 19.54
CA CYS A 17 -5.27 -7.81 19.03
C CYS A 17 -4.21 -8.09 20.11
N LEU A 18 -4.50 -7.87 21.41
CA LEU A 18 -3.52 -8.06 22.48
C LEU A 18 -3.30 -9.53 22.84
N THR A 19 -4.22 -10.43 22.45
CA THR A 19 -4.13 -11.87 22.73
C THR A 19 -3.80 -12.74 21.52
N GLY A 20 -3.40 -12.16 20.37
CA GLY A 20 -2.91 -12.89 19.19
C GLY A 20 -3.94 -13.72 18.41
N ILE A 21 -5.13 -13.99 18.96
CA ILE A 21 -6.12 -14.92 18.39
C ILE A 21 -7.00 -14.26 17.31
N SER A 22 -7.21 -12.94 17.35
CA SER A 22 -8.14 -12.27 16.43
C SER A 22 -7.55 -11.89 15.07
N CYS A 23 -6.23 -11.92 14.92
CA CYS A 23 -5.56 -11.59 13.65
C CYS A 23 -5.24 -12.85 12.82
N GLN A 24 -5.45 -14.05 13.37
CA GLN A 24 -5.13 -15.31 12.71
C GLN A 24 -6.22 -15.70 11.72
N ARG A 25 -5.81 -15.96 10.48
CA ARG A 25 -6.72 -16.41 9.41
C ARG A 25 -7.03 -17.89 9.61
N LYS A 26 -8.31 -18.26 9.57
CA LYS A 26 -8.71 -19.68 9.61
C LYS A 26 -8.28 -20.40 8.34
N CYS A 27 -7.94 -21.68 8.48
CA CYS A 27 -7.73 -22.54 7.32
C CYS A 27 -9.03 -22.66 6.52
N ARG A 28 -8.92 -22.71 5.20
CA ARG A 28 -10.06 -22.77 4.28
C ARG A 28 -10.24 -24.18 3.72
N GLY A 29 -11.50 -24.59 3.57
CA GLY A 29 -11.92 -25.83 2.91
C GLY A 29 -11.65 -27.12 3.71
N SER A 30 -12.06 -28.25 3.15
CA SER A 30 -11.84 -29.60 3.72
C SER A 30 -10.38 -30.04 3.69
N THR A 31 -9.54 -29.37 2.90
CA THR A 31 -8.12 -29.66 2.73
C THR A 31 -7.21 -28.89 3.69
N ASN A 32 -7.77 -28.14 4.65
CA ASN A 32 -7.01 -27.34 5.62
C ASN A 32 -5.99 -26.42 4.93
N TYR A 33 -6.44 -25.69 3.91
CA TYR A 33 -5.59 -24.88 3.05
C TYR A 33 -5.39 -23.46 3.59
N CYS A 34 -4.18 -22.92 3.42
CA CYS A 34 -3.85 -21.53 3.71
C CYS A 34 -3.40 -20.80 2.44
N PRO A 35 -3.98 -19.63 2.12
CA PRO A 35 -3.52 -18.80 1.03
C PRO A 35 -2.03 -18.44 1.17
N GLY A 36 -1.30 -18.44 0.05
CA GLY A 36 0.11 -18.05 0.02
C GLY A 36 1.10 -19.16 0.40
N SER A 37 0.70 -20.43 0.44
CA SER A 37 1.57 -21.58 0.81
C SER A 37 2.91 -21.65 0.06
N ARG A 38 2.99 -21.14 -1.18
CA ARG A 38 4.25 -21.08 -1.96
C ARG A 38 5.12 -19.87 -1.62
N ASN A 39 4.51 -18.69 -1.51
CA ASN A 39 5.26 -17.42 -1.43
C ASN A 39 5.61 -17.07 0.02
N ILE A 40 4.62 -17.16 0.91
CA ILE A 40 4.74 -16.76 2.33
C ILE A 40 4.90 -18.00 3.25
N LYS A 41 5.05 -19.18 2.64
CA LYS A 41 5.15 -20.50 3.29
C LYS A 41 4.07 -20.69 4.37
N ALA A 42 2.83 -20.35 4.03
CA ALA A 42 1.69 -20.48 4.92
C ALA A 42 1.33 -21.95 5.15
N VAL A 43 1.16 -22.34 6.42
CA VAL A 43 0.82 -23.70 6.87
C VAL A 43 -0.38 -23.67 7.81
N CYS A 44 -1.25 -24.68 7.71
CA CYS A 44 -2.39 -24.81 8.61
C CYS A 44 -1.99 -25.62 9.85
N VAL A 45 -2.10 -25.00 11.03
CA VAL A 45 -1.82 -25.64 12.33
C VAL A 45 -3.00 -25.37 13.26
N GLY A 46 -3.62 -26.42 13.79
CA GLY A 46 -4.74 -26.28 14.73
C GLY A 46 -5.95 -25.51 14.18
N GLY A 47 -6.18 -25.53 12.86
CA GLY A 47 -7.29 -24.81 12.21
C GLY A 47 -7.00 -23.35 11.84
N TYR A 48 -5.78 -22.87 12.09
CA TYR A 48 -5.33 -21.51 11.77
C TYR A 48 -4.11 -21.52 10.86
N CYS A 49 -3.98 -20.45 10.06
CA CYS A 49 -2.87 -20.24 9.16
C CYS A 49 -1.72 -19.52 9.85
N TYR A 50 -0.52 -20.07 9.68
CA TYR A 50 0.74 -19.53 10.18
C TYR A 50 1.73 -19.39 9.03
N CYS A 51 2.54 -18.35 9.07
CA CYS A 51 3.51 -18.09 8.00
C CYS A 51 4.93 -18.33 8.47
N THR A 52 5.69 -19.08 7.67
CA THR A 52 7.09 -19.42 7.94
C THR A 52 8.03 -18.86 6.86
N GLY A 53 7.47 -18.04 5.97
CA GLY A 53 8.22 -17.28 4.98
C GLY A 53 9.19 -16.33 5.67
N GLN A 54 10.36 -16.13 5.05
CA GLN A 54 11.26 -15.08 5.48
C GLN A 54 10.56 -13.73 5.28
N ASP A 55 10.74 -12.81 6.23
CA ASP A 55 10.17 -11.46 6.19
C ASP A 55 8.63 -11.42 6.27
N TYR A 56 8.02 -12.42 6.91
CA TYR A 56 6.58 -12.43 7.24
C TYR A 56 6.38 -12.67 8.74
N ASP A 57 5.38 -11.99 9.30
CA ASP A 57 4.95 -12.23 10.66
C ASP A 57 4.28 -13.61 10.78
N TYR A 58 4.67 -14.35 11.81
CA TYR A 58 4.26 -15.74 12.00
C TYR A 58 2.74 -15.90 12.16
N ASN A 59 2.07 -14.93 12.80
CA ASN A 59 0.66 -15.04 13.19
C ASN A 59 -0.27 -14.35 12.20
N THR A 60 0.13 -13.16 11.73
CA THR A 60 -0.69 -12.32 10.84
C THR A 60 -0.45 -12.61 9.38
N CYS A 61 0.68 -13.27 9.04
CA CYS A 61 1.11 -13.49 7.66
C CYS A 61 1.33 -12.19 6.86
N LEU A 62 1.41 -11.03 7.53
CA LEU A 62 1.75 -9.76 6.92
C LEU A 62 3.26 -9.63 6.81
N PRO A 63 3.78 -8.96 5.76
CA PRO A 63 5.21 -8.84 5.57
C PRO A 63 5.85 -7.87 6.57
N ASP A 64 7.09 -8.14 6.91
CA ASP A 64 8.02 -7.24 7.59
C ASP A 64 8.97 -6.66 6.55
N ALA A 65 8.71 -5.43 6.10
CA ALA A 65 9.53 -4.78 5.09
C ALA A 65 10.78 -4.18 5.75
N TYR A 66 11.79 -5.02 6.01
CA TYR A 66 13.10 -4.61 6.54
C TYR A 66 13.02 -3.82 7.87
N GLY A 67 12.22 -4.30 8.83
CA GLY A 67 12.01 -3.64 10.12
C GLY A 67 10.78 -2.74 10.17
N CYS A 68 9.99 -2.72 9.10
CA CYS A 68 8.68 -2.07 9.01
C CYS A 68 7.59 -3.15 8.98
N LYS A 69 7.12 -3.54 10.17
CA LYS A 69 6.06 -4.55 10.31
C LYS A 69 4.72 -4.01 9.84
N ILE A 70 4.21 -4.56 8.74
CA ILE A 70 2.91 -4.15 8.20
C ILE A 70 1.80 -4.61 9.13
N VAL A 71 0.89 -3.69 9.42
CA VAL A 71 -0.30 -3.91 10.22
C VAL A 71 -1.55 -3.47 9.48
N GLU A 72 -2.65 -4.16 9.77
CA GLU A 72 -3.96 -3.88 9.20
C GLU A 72 -4.68 -2.78 9.99
N ASN A 73 -5.30 -1.82 9.28
CA ASN A 73 -6.23 -0.81 9.81
C ASN A 73 -5.74 -0.07 11.06
N THR A 74 -4.43 0.23 11.15
CA THR A 74 -3.90 1.00 12.28
C THR A 74 -4.27 2.48 12.17
N ASP A 75 -4.66 3.09 13.29
CA ASP A 75 -4.91 4.53 13.39
C ASP A 75 -3.64 5.36 13.20
N ALA A 76 -2.46 4.75 13.39
CA ALA A 76 -1.15 5.37 13.20
C ALA A 76 -0.74 5.49 11.72
N ALA A 77 -1.56 4.98 10.79
CA ALA A 77 -1.28 5.09 9.36
C ALA A 77 -1.20 6.56 8.94
N LEU A 78 -0.07 6.95 8.34
CA LEU A 78 0.13 8.33 7.85
C LEU A 78 -0.77 8.65 6.65
N ALA A 79 -1.00 7.66 5.78
CA ALA A 79 -1.89 7.78 4.63
C ALA A 79 -3.19 7.01 4.89
N LYS A 80 -4.32 7.66 4.63
CA LYS A 80 -5.65 7.09 4.79
C LYS A 80 -6.35 7.04 3.43
N PRO A 81 -6.44 5.87 2.78
CA PRO A 81 -7.14 5.75 1.51
C PRO A 81 -8.64 5.97 1.71
N GLN A 82 -9.28 6.60 0.73
CA GLN A 82 -10.73 6.77 0.68
C GLN A 82 -11.20 6.44 -0.73
N TYR A 83 -12.36 5.77 -0.83
CA TYR A 83 -12.97 5.42 -2.10
C TYR A 83 -14.44 5.85 -2.10
N ASN A 84 -14.83 6.78 -2.98
CA ASN A 84 -16.20 7.24 -3.19
C ASN A 84 -17.02 7.53 -1.92
N ASN A 85 -16.36 8.10 -0.89
CA ASN A 85 -16.93 8.33 0.45
C ASN A 85 -17.53 7.07 1.11
N GLN A 86 -17.16 5.88 0.63
CA GLN A 86 -17.56 4.60 1.17
C GLN A 86 -16.76 4.28 2.43
N GLN A 87 -17.25 3.29 3.17
CA GLN A 87 -16.51 2.72 4.29
C GLN A 87 -15.11 2.31 3.83
N GLN A 88 -14.10 2.73 4.58
CA GLN A 88 -12.70 2.49 4.26
C GLN A 88 -12.48 0.97 4.13
N LYS A 89 -12.01 0.55 2.94
CA LYS A 89 -11.51 -0.80 2.75
C LYS A 89 -10.24 -0.98 3.58
N THR A 90 -9.89 -2.24 3.86
CA THR A 90 -8.70 -2.57 4.63
C THR A 90 -7.47 -1.79 4.15
N ASN A 91 -6.85 -1.06 5.07
CA ASN A 91 -5.59 -0.35 4.86
C ASN A 91 -4.45 -1.18 5.47
N TYR A 92 -3.34 -1.28 4.77
CA TYR A 92 -2.13 -1.94 5.27
C TYR A 92 -1.02 -0.91 5.32
N SER A 93 -0.41 -0.74 6.48
CA SER A 93 0.62 0.30 6.66
C SER A 93 1.63 -0.11 7.71
N CYS A 94 2.77 0.58 7.70
CA CYS A 94 3.74 0.55 8.77
C CYS A 94 4.47 1.89 8.79
N THR A 95 5.11 2.20 9.91
CA THR A 95 6.06 3.30 10.01
C THR A 95 7.31 2.72 10.67
N PRO A 96 8.48 2.76 10.00
CA PRO A 96 9.68 2.19 10.57
C PRO A 96 10.12 3.00 11.78
N VAL A 97 10.72 2.33 12.76
CA VAL A 97 11.25 2.99 13.96
C VAL A 97 12.35 4.00 13.61
N ASN A 98 13.14 3.67 12.59
CA ASN A 98 14.23 4.51 12.11
C ASN A 98 13.93 5.01 10.69
N SER A 99 14.17 6.30 10.46
CA SER A 99 14.11 6.92 9.14
C SER A 99 15.34 7.79 8.91
N SER A 100 15.67 8.05 7.64
CA SER A 100 16.79 8.94 7.29
C SER A 100 16.56 10.35 7.85
N THR A 101 17.57 10.96 8.44
CA THR A 101 17.51 12.36 8.87
C THR A 101 17.62 13.34 7.71
N GLN A 102 17.96 12.86 6.50
CA GLN A 102 18.22 13.69 5.33
C GLN A 102 17.02 13.78 4.38
N TYR A 103 16.17 12.75 4.33
CA TYR A 103 15.04 12.67 3.41
C TYR A 103 13.95 11.77 3.97
N GLU A 104 12.73 11.92 3.46
CA GLU A 104 11.60 11.06 3.79
C GLU A 104 11.23 10.19 2.60
N VAL A 105 10.98 8.90 2.84
CA VAL A 105 10.49 7.99 1.82
C VAL A 105 9.07 7.59 2.18
N HIS A 106 8.12 7.94 1.31
CA HIS A 106 6.72 7.56 1.46
C HIS A 106 6.33 6.64 0.31
N ILE A 107 5.79 5.47 0.65
CA ILE A 107 5.37 4.46 -0.32
C ILE A 107 3.84 4.37 -0.27
N LEU A 108 3.21 4.67 -1.39
CA LEU A 108 1.77 4.53 -1.58
C LEU A 108 1.55 3.46 -2.64
N SER A 109 0.73 2.47 -2.31
CA SER A 109 0.39 1.42 -3.26
C SER A 109 -1.10 1.16 -3.29
N VAL A 110 -1.65 0.98 -4.49
CA VAL A 110 -3.05 0.66 -4.68
C VAL A 110 -3.18 -0.55 -5.60
N TYR A 111 -4.12 -1.43 -5.30
CA TYR A 111 -4.44 -2.51 -6.21
C TYR A 111 -5.18 -1.92 -7.44
N GLU A 112 -6.27 -1.19 -7.21
CA GLU A 112 -7.05 -0.54 -8.27
C GLU A 112 -7.44 0.89 -7.89
N ALA A 113 -7.24 1.83 -8.81
CA ALA A 113 -7.90 3.12 -8.77
C ALA A 113 -9.33 2.99 -9.32
N GLU A 114 -10.23 3.86 -8.84
CA GLU A 114 -11.69 3.86 -9.06
C GLU A 114 -12.19 3.15 -10.33
N GLY A 115 -13.12 2.21 -10.21
CA GLY A 115 -13.84 1.66 -11.37
C GLY A 115 -14.12 0.16 -11.30
N ILE A 116 -14.67 -0.35 -12.39
CA ILE A 116 -14.86 -1.79 -12.63
C ILE A 116 -13.58 -2.30 -13.31
N HIS A 117 -13.07 -3.47 -12.94
CA HIS A 117 -11.93 -4.09 -13.64
C HIS A 117 -12.32 -4.31 -15.10
N ARG A 118 -11.60 -3.63 -16.00
CA ARG A 118 -11.85 -3.73 -17.44
C ARG A 118 -10.77 -4.55 -18.12
N ARG A 119 -11.16 -5.21 -19.21
CA ARG A 119 -10.23 -5.88 -20.14
C ARG A 119 -10.49 -5.31 -21.54
N PRO A 120 -9.55 -4.55 -22.13
CA PRO A 120 -8.22 -4.21 -21.59
C PRO A 120 -8.29 -3.28 -20.36
N PRO A 121 -7.27 -3.32 -19.48
CA PRO A 121 -7.15 -2.40 -18.34
C PRO A 121 -7.12 -0.95 -18.82
N VAL A 122 -7.79 -0.07 -18.07
CA VAL A 122 -7.83 1.38 -18.34
C VAL A 122 -7.30 2.11 -17.12
N ALA A 123 -6.50 3.14 -17.33
CA ALA A 123 -5.99 3.95 -16.25
C ALA A 123 -7.10 4.80 -15.63
N ASN A 124 -7.28 4.67 -14.32
CA ASN A 124 -8.18 5.52 -13.53
C ASN A 124 -7.37 6.47 -12.65
N ASP A 125 -7.99 7.57 -12.26
CA ASP A 125 -7.30 8.63 -11.52
C ASP A 125 -7.20 8.28 -10.03
N ALA A 126 -6.02 8.52 -9.45
CA ALA A 126 -5.80 8.47 -8.00
C ALA A 126 -5.17 9.78 -7.54
N THR A 127 -5.91 10.54 -6.73
CA THR A 127 -5.42 11.81 -6.18
C THR A 127 -4.76 11.59 -4.83
N VAL A 128 -3.51 12.04 -4.70
CA VAL A 128 -2.76 12.08 -3.44
C VAL A 128 -2.68 13.53 -2.98
N ASN A 129 -3.38 13.83 -1.89
CA ASN A 129 -3.31 15.12 -1.23
C ASN A 129 -2.20 15.06 -0.17
N ILE A 130 -1.06 15.68 -0.46
CA ILE A 130 0.02 15.77 0.53
C ILE A 130 -0.27 16.96 1.43
N VAL A 131 -0.28 16.72 2.73
CA VAL A 131 -0.43 17.76 3.75
C VAL A 131 0.85 17.78 4.60
N SER A 132 1.32 18.97 4.93
CA SER A 132 2.41 19.17 5.89
C SER A 132 1.85 19.90 7.10
N ASP A 133 2.19 19.39 8.29
CA ASP A 133 1.96 20.08 9.56
C ASP A 133 3.15 20.99 9.95
N GLY A 134 4.10 21.20 9.02
CA GLY A 134 5.28 22.03 9.22
C GLY A 134 6.36 21.38 10.08
N LYS A 135 6.26 20.09 10.39
CA LYS A 135 7.23 19.40 11.29
C LYS A 135 8.51 18.93 10.60
N SER A 136 8.60 19.04 9.28
CA SER A 136 9.74 18.53 8.52
C SER A 136 9.99 19.35 7.27
N ASP A 137 11.22 19.83 7.14
CA ASP A 137 11.75 20.45 5.92
C ASP A 137 12.52 19.44 5.05
N ARG A 138 12.48 18.15 5.42
CA ARG A 138 13.23 17.12 4.69
C ARG A 138 12.63 16.93 3.30
N PRO A 139 13.46 16.83 2.24
CA PRO A 139 12.99 16.49 0.91
C PRO A 139 12.28 15.13 0.91
N ILE A 140 11.17 15.06 0.17
CA ILE A 140 10.36 13.84 0.06
C ILE A 140 10.77 13.05 -1.19
N ILE A 141 10.86 11.73 -1.03
CA ILE A 141 10.92 10.72 -2.08
C ILE A 141 9.59 9.97 -2.04
N LEU A 142 8.85 10.00 -3.15
CA LEU A 142 7.56 9.36 -3.26
C LEU A 142 7.65 8.13 -4.17
N VAL A 143 7.20 6.98 -3.67
CA VAL A 143 7.10 5.74 -4.45
C VAL A 143 5.63 5.41 -4.62
N LEU A 144 5.16 5.36 -5.87
CA LEU A 144 3.77 5.10 -6.23
C LEU A 144 3.68 3.76 -6.94
N GLY A 145 2.99 2.81 -6.30
CA GLY A 145 2.79 1.45 -6.78
C GLY A 145 1.36 1.17 -7.21
N SER A 146 1.17 0.53 -8.36
CA SER A 146 -0.17 0.10 -8.78
C SER A 146 -0.22 -1.33 -9.33
N TYR A 147 -1.33 -2.05 -9.09
CA TYR A 147 -1.58 -3.31 -9.79
C TYR A 147 -2.22 -3.04 -11.15
N GLU A 148 -3.39 -2.39 -11.16
CA GLU A 148 -3.99 -1.89 -12.40
C GLU A 148 -3.38 -0.52 -12.80
N PRO A 149 -3.57 -0.05 -14.04
CA PRO A 149 -3.05 1.23 -14.48
C PRO A 149 -3.70 2.38 -13.69
N VAL A 150 -2.90 3.37 -13.31
CA VAL A 150 -3.36 4.53 -12.51
C VAL A 150 -2.74 5.82 -13.04
N ASN A 151 -3.57 6.85 -13.21
CA ASN A 151 -3.11 8.22 -13.39
C ASN A 151 -2.96 8.86 -12.01
N TRP A 152 -1.71 9.01 -11.56
CA TRP A 152 -1.42 9.61 -10.26
C TRP A 152 -1.46 11.14 -10.33
N ILE A 153 -2.33 11.76 -9.53
CA ILE A 153 -2.47 13.21 -9.43
C ILE A 153 -1.94 13.64 -8.06
N LEU A 154 -0.86 14.42 -8.03
CA LEU A 154 -0.23 14.87 -6.79
C LEU A 154 -0.63 16.32 -6.49
N ASN A 155 -1.34 16.52 -5.39
CA ASN A 155 -1.65 17.86 -4.88
C ASN A 155 -0.66 18.23 -3.79
N LEU A 156 0.19 19.21 -4.08
CA LEU A 156 1.32 19.61 -3.24
C LEU A 156 1.14 21.05 -2.74
N PRO A 157 1.29 21.30 -1.43
CA PRO A 157 1.34 22.66 -0.92
C PRO A 157 2.68 23.31 -1.30
N ALA A 158 2.70 24.64 -1.34
CA ALA A 158 3.84 25.42 -1.83
C ALA A 158 5.13 25.26 -1.00
N ASN A 159 5.02 24.73 0.23
CA ASN A 159 6.14 24.55 1.16
C ASN A 159 6.70 23.11 1.17
N ILE A 160 6.20 22.21 0.33
CA ILE A 160 6.73 20.84 0.22
C ILE A 160 7.63 20.71 -1.00
N THR A 161 8.80 20.11 -0.80
CA THR A 161 9.75 19.77 -1.87
C THR A 161 9.76 18.26 -2.10
N ILE A 162 9.33 17.83 -3.30
CA ILE A 162 9.54 16.46 -3.77
C ILE A 162 10.87 16.40 -4.53
N SER A 163 11.81 15.61 -4.02
CA SER A 163 13.11 15.39 -4.65
C SER A 163 13.06 14.31 -5.74
N LYS A 164 12.19 13.30 -5.57
CA LYS A 164 12.12 12.15 -6.48
C LYS A 164 10.74 11.53 -6.45
N VAL A 165 10.25 11.13 -7.64
CA VAL A 165 9.06 10.29 -7.80
C VAL A 165 9.47 9.00 -8.50
N ILE A 166 9.08 7.86 -7.94
CA ILE A 166 9.32 6.53 -8.51
C ILE A 166 7.95 5.89 -8.77
N LEU A 167 7.70 5.50 -10.02
CA LEU A 167 6.50 4.75 -10.40
C LEU A 167 6.83 3.27 -10.53
N THR A 168 6.06 2.41 -9.86
CA THR A 168 6.12 0.95 -10.00
C THR A 168 4.75 0.40 -10.36
N SER A 169 4.69 -0.54 -11.30
CA SER A 169 3.45 -1.20 -11.70
C SER A 169 3.67 -2.68 -11.89
N VAL A 170 2.72 -3.48 -11.42
CA VAL A 170 2.73 -4.95 -11.60
C VAL A 170 2.24 -5.34 -12.99
N GLN A 171 1.28 -4.59 -13.55
CA GLN A 171 0.86 -4.82 -14.92
C GLN A 171 1.88 -4.22 -15.87
N ARG A 172 2.41 -5.07 -16.76
CA ARG A 172 3.30 -4.64 -17.83
C ARG A 172 2.57 -3.60 -18.67
N PHE A 173 2.92 -2.34 -18.46
CA PHE A 173 2.89 -1.40 -19.57
C PHE A 173 3.81 -1.97 -20.66
N GLY A 174 3.51 -1.71 -21.93
CA GLY A 174 4.50 -1.96 -22.99
C GLY A 174 5.80 -1.17 -22.73
N VAL A 175 6.70 -1.10 -23.71
CA VAL A 175 7.88 -0.23 -23.59
C VAL A 175 7.40 1.21 -23.33
N VAL A 176 7.78 1.77 -22.18
CA VAL A 176 7.43 3.15 -21.81
C VAL A 176 8.17 4.09 -22.75
N THR A 177 7.43 4.87 -23.55
CA THR A 177 8.00 5.77 -24.57
C THR A 177 8.62 7.03 -23.95
N SER A 178 7.99 7.60 -22.92
CA SER A 178 8.55 8.73 -22.15
C SER A 178 7.83 8.87 -20.80
N PHE A 179 8.52 9.39 -19.80
CA PHE A 179 7.94 9.85 -18.52
C PHE A 179 8.42 11.28 -18.29
N THR A 180 7.48 12.18 -18.01
CA THR A 180 7.78 13.59 -17.69
C THR A 180 6.98 13.98 -16.47
N GLY A 181 7.63 14.58 -15.46
CA GLY A 181 6.99 15.11 -14.27
C GLY A 181 7.75 16.34 -13.77
N THR A 182 7.01 17.34 -13.27
CA THR A 182 7.59 18.54 -12.65
C THR A 182 6.71 19.01 -11.50
N TYR A 183 7.30 19.81 -10.62
CA TYR A 183 6.63 20.39 -9.47
C TYR A 183 5.65 21.52 -9.85
N LYS A 184 5.97 22.34 -10.87
CA LYS A 184 5.08 23.37 -11.47
C LYS A 184 5.42 23.59 -12.95
N ALA A 185 4.40 23.77 -13.78
CA ALA A 185 4.51 24.20 -15.18
C ALA A 185 3.22 24.91 -15.63
N ASP A 186 3.37 25.90 -16.49
CA ASP A 186 2.31 26.68 -17.14
C ASP A 186 2.11 26.32 -18.62
N GLU A 187 3.11 25.71 -19.25
CA GLU A 187 3.01 25.14 -20.61
C GLU A 187 3.84 23.86 -20.75
N TRP A 188 3.38 22.95 -21.61
CA TRP A 188 4.07 21.70 -21.93
C TRP A 188 4.16 21.50 -23.44
N SER A 189 5.34 21.11 -23.92
CA SER A 189 5.54 20.65 -25.29
C SER A 189 6.17 19.26 -25.27
N LEU A 190 5.46 18.26 -25.80
CA LEU A 190 5.95 16.89 -25.94
C LEU A 190 6.29 16.63 -27.41
N MET A 191 7.56 16.33 -27.70
CA MET A 191 8.00 15.92 -29.03
C MET A 191 8.03 14.39 -29.12
N LEU A 192 7.35 13.83 -30.12
CA LEU A 192 7.34 12.39 -30.40
C LEU A 192 8.34 12.09 -31.53
N SER A 193 9.28 11.17 -31.30
CA SER A 193 10.17 10.67 -32.36
C SER A 193 9.58 9.41 -33.01
N ASN A 194 9.55 9.36 -34.35
CA ASN A 194 9.32 8.13 -35.09
C ASN A 194 10.60 7.28 -35.07
N SER A 195 10.82 6.54 -33.98
CA SER A 195 11.93 5.60 -33.90
C SER A 195 11.47 4.26 -33.36
N SER A 196 11.56 3.24 -34.21
CA SER A 196 11.43 1.83 -33.88
C SER A 196 12.69 1.32 -33.17
N SER A 197 12.61 1.01 -31.87
CA SER A 197 13.53 0.11 -31.15
C SER A 197 12.80 -0.38 -29.88
N SER A 198 12.73 -1.65 -29.47
CA SER A 198 13.72 -2.73 -29.27
C SER A 198 14.71 -2.45 -28.14
N GLY A 199 14.36 -2.83 -26.91
CA GLY A 199 15.29 -2.86 -25.78
C GLY A 199 14.58 -3.01 -24.43
N ILE A 200 14.91 -4.08 -23.70
CA ILE A 200 14.46 -4.40 -22.35
C ILE A 200 15.57 -3.98 -21.37
N GLU A 201 15.22 -3.35 -20.25
CA GLU A 201 15.71 -3.71 -18.90
C GLU A 201 14.88 -2.95 -17.85
N THR A 202 13.96 -3.66 -17.19
CA THR A 202 13.11 -3.12 -16.13
C THR A 202 13.70 -3.50 -14.77
N LEU A 203 14.01 -2.50 -13.94
CA LEU A 203 14.28 -2.71 -12.52
C LEU A 203 12.98 -3.11 -11.83
N PHE A 204 12.83 -4.39 -11.51
CA PHE A 204 11.68 -4.91 -10.76
C PHE A 204 11.81 -4.54 -9.29
N LEU A 205 11.18 -3.46 -8.87
CA LEU A 205 10.83 -3.29 -7.47
C LEU A 205 9.52 -4.05 -7.25
N TYR A 206 9.62 -5.33 -6.88
CA TYR A 206 8.52 -6.15 -6.38
C TYR A 206 8.04 -5.58 -5.02
N VAL A 207 7.47 -4.38 -5.01
CA VAL A 207 6.75 -3.91 -3.83
C VAL A 207 5.41 -4.62 -3.87
N ILE A 208 5.24 -5.59 -2.97
CA ILE A 208 4.05 -5.89 -2.16
C ILE A 208 2.68 -5.46 -2.73
N VAL A 209 2.40 -5.68 -4.01
CA VAL A 209 1.05 -5.42 -4.57
C VAL A 209 0.35 -6.74 -4.90
N ASP A 210 1.13 -7.76 -5.28
CA ASP A 210 0.59 -9.10 -5.61
C ASP A 210 0.09 -9.90 -4.37
N GLN A 211 0.28 -9.37 -3.16
CA GLN A 211 -0.09 -10.06 -1.91
C GLN A 211 -1.40 -9.56 -1.27
N PHE A 212 -2.05 -8.53 -1.83
CA PHE A 212 -3.34 -8.02 -1.30
C PHE A 212 -4.58 -8.71 -1.87
N ARG A 213 -4.38 -9.75 -2.69
CA ARG A 213 -5.46 -10.48 -3.35
C ARG A 213 -5.92 -11.70 -2.52
N TYR A 214 -6.42 -11.52 -1.30
CA TYR A 214 -6.86 -12.67 -0.45
C TYR A 214 -8.03 -12.42 0.49
#